data_AF-A0A7K8KJW4-F1
#
_entry.id   AF-A0A7K8KJW4-F1
#
_cell.length_a   1.000
_cell.length_b   1.000
_cell.length_c   1.000
_cell.angle_alpha   90.00
_cell.angle_beta   90.00
_cell.angle_gamma   90.00
#
_symmetry.space_group_name_H-M   'P 1'
#
loop_
_entity.id
_entity.type
_entity.pdbx_description
1 polymer ?
#
loop_
_entity_poly.entity_id
_entity_poly.type
_entity_poly.pdbx_seq_one_letter_code
_entity_poly.pdbx_strand_id
1 'polypeptide(L)'
;KMSADIPLNINIKEPRWDQSTFVGRASHFFTVTDPRNILLSDAQLENARKIVHDYRQGIVAPGLTEDDLWRAKYIYDSAFHPDTGEKMVLIGRMSAQVPMNMTITGCMMTFYRTTPAVVFWQWINQSFNAIVNYTNRSGDAPITVSQLGTAYVSATTGAVATALGLNALTKHVSPLIGRFVPFAAVAAANCINIPLMRQRELKFGIPVTDENGNRLGESTKAAQQAITQVVISRILMAAPGMAIPPFIMNTLEKRAFLKRFPWMSAPIQVGLVGFCLVFATPLCCALFPQKSSMSVTRLEPELQAKIQENSSELERVYFNKGL
;
A
#
# COMPACT_ATOMS: atom_id res chain seq x y z
N LYS A 1 31.80 -23.92 16.58
CA LYS A 1 31.30 -23.70 15.20
C LYS A 1 31.87 -22.38 14.74
N MET A 2 32.77 -22.39 13.74
CA MET A 2 33.41 -21.19 13.21
C MET A 2 32.33 -20.25 12.64
N SER A 3 32.41 -18.96 12.97
CA SER A 3 31.61 -17.91 12.35
C SER A 3 31.95 -17.89 10.86
N ALA A 4 31.02 -18.31 10.02
CA ALA A 4 31.13 -18.05 8.60
C ALA A 4 30.92 -16.54 8.43
N ASP A 5 31.98 -15.82 8.10
CA ASP A 5 31.86 -14.42 7.71
C ASP A 5 30.90 -14.34 6.53
N ILE A 6 29.81 -13.58 6.68
CA ILE A 6 28.83 -13.40 5.61
C ILE A 6 29.56 -12.76 4.42
N PRO A 7 29.44 -13.30 3.21
CA PRO A 7 30.04 -12.67 2.05
C PRO A 7 29.40 -11.28 1.82
N LEU A 8 30.23 -10.25 1.65
CA LEU A 8 29.80 -8.85 1.40
C LEU A 8 29.07 -8.65 0.06
N ASN A 9 28.72 -9.73 -0.64
CA ASN A 9 28.03 -9.71 -1.93
C ASN A 9 26.50 -9.70 -1.81
N ILE A 10 25.92 -9.85 -0.61
CA ILE A 10 24.47 -9.82 -0.45
C ILE A 10 23.96 -8.39 -0.70
N ASN A 11 23.19 -8.22 -1.77
CA ASN A 11 22.62 -6.93 -2.14
C ASN A 11 21.40 -6.59 -1.27
N ILE A 12 21.64 -5.93 -0.14
CA ILE A 12 20.57 -5.42 0.74
C ILE A 12 19.95 -4.10 0.27
N LYS A 13 20.22 -3.64 -0.96
CA LYS A 13 19.46 -2.54 -1.58
C LYS A 13 18.19 -3.05 -2.25
N GLU A 14 18.14 -4.33 -2.59
CA GLU A 14 17.00 -4.98 -3.23
C GLU A 14 16.23 -5.89 -2.27
N PRO A 15 14.98 -6.26 -2.59
CA PRO A 15 14.24 -7.28 -1.85
C PRO A 15 14.96 -8.63 -1.83
N ARG A 16 14.84 -9.38 -0.71
CA ARG A 16 15.41 -10.75 -0.56
C ARG A 16 14.94 -11.71 -1.64
N TRP A 17 13.67 -11.61 -2.00
CA TRP A 17 13.03 -12.51 -2.93
C TRP A 17 12.93 -11.90 -4.32
N ASP A 18 13.02 -12.73 -5.35
CA ASP A 18 12.90 -12.32 -6.74
C ASP A 18 11.55 -11.63 -7.01
N GLN A 19 11.61 -10.38 -7.46
CA GLN A 19 10.44 -9.56 -7.75
C GLN A 19 9.81 -9.87 -9.13
N SER A 20 10.46 -10.69 -9.97
CA SER A 20 9.91 -11.13 -11.25
C SER A 20 8.74 -12.12 -11.05
N THR A 21 8.81 -12.96 -10.01
CA THR A 21 7.78 -13.96 -9.69
C THR A 21 6.72 -13.43 -8.73
N PHE A 22 5.48 -13.91 -8.85
CA PHE A 22 4.41 -13.56 -7.92
C PHE A 22 4.73 -14.01 -6.48
N VAL A 23 5.26 -15.22 -6.31
CA VAL A 23 5.60 -15.79 -4.99
C VAL A 23 6.69 -14.97 -4.29
N GLY A 24 7.71 -14.52 -5.01
CA GLY A 24 8.75 -13.68 -4.43
C GLY A 24 8.24 -12.29 -4.03
N ARG A 25 7.39 -11.66 -4.86
CA ARG A 25 6.71 -10.40 -4.49
C ARG A 25 5.81 -10.58 -3.27
N ALA A 26 5.02 -11.65 -3.22
CA ALA A 26 4.15 -11.94 -2.08
C ALA A 26 4.97 -12.09 -0.80
N SER A 27 6.05 -12.88 -0.83
CA SER A 27 6.95 -13.10 0.33
C SER A 27 7.56 -11.78 0.83
N HIS A 28 7.96 -10.90 -0.09
CA HIS A 28 8.44 -9.56 0.24
C HIS A 28 7.37 -8.75 0.98
N PHE A 29 6.17 -8.62 0.43
CA PHE A 29 5.11 -7.82 1.06
C PHE A 29 4.59 -8.42 2.36
N PHE A 30 4.50 -9.75 2.49
CA PHE A 30 4.15 -10.40 3.76
C PHE A 30 5.14 -10.03 4.87
N THR A 31 6.42 -9.90 4.54
CA THR A 31 7.45 -9.57 5.53
C THR A 31 7.47 -8.08 5.88
N VAL A 32 7.31 -7.20 4.90
CA VAL A 32 7.30 -5.74 5.12
C VAL A 32 6.03 -5.27 5.85
N THR A 33 4.88 -5.92 5.58
CA THR A 33 3.58 -5.55 6.18
C THR A 33 3.28 -6.31 7.46
N ASP A 34 4.25 -7.04 8.02
CA ASP A 34 4.05 -7.82 9.24
C ASP A 34 3.64 -6.91 10.42
N PRO A 35 2.40 -7.05 10.96
CA PRO A 35 1.91 -6.20 12.02
C PRO A 35 2.68 -6.37 13.34
N ARG A 36 3.39 -7.50 13.52
CA ARG A 36 4.22 -7.74 14.72
C ARG A 36 5.34 -6.72 14.85
N ASN A 37 5.79 -6.12 13.73
CA ASN A 37 6.84 -5.11 13.73
C ASN A 37 6.43 -3.81 14.45
N ILE A 38 5.13 -3.57 14.69
CA ILE A 38 4.65 -2.45 15.51
C ILE A 38 5.07 -2.60 16.96
N LEU A 39 5.19 -3.85 17.46
CA LEU A 39 5.47 -4.15 18.86
C LEU A 39 6.97 -4.08 19.19
N LEU A 40 7.82 -3.80 18.21
CA LEU A 40 9.26 -3.70 18.40
C LEU A 40 9.63 -2.44 19.18
N SER A 41 10.52 -2.60 20.16
CA SER A 41 11.03 -1.50 20.96
C SER A 41 12.03 -0.65 20.19
N ASP A 42 12.23 0.59 20.66
CA ASP A 42 13.20 1.51 20.07
C ASP A 42 14.62 0.95 20.03
N ALA A 43 15.01 0.19 21.07
CA ALA A 43 16.30 -0.49 21.11
C ALA A 43 16.44 -1.57 20.03
N GLN A 44 15.37 -2.33 19.75
CA GLN A 44 15.37 -3.35 18.68
C GLN A 44 15.47 -2.70 17.30
N LEU A 45 14.76 -1.59 17.09
CA LEU A 45 14.80 -0.84 15.84
C LEU A 45 16.18 -0.22 15.60
N GLU A 46 16.80 0.35 16.63
CA GLU A 46 18.13 0.94 16.50
C GLU A 46 19.22 -0.12 16.28
N ASN A 47 19.09 -1.30 16.91
CA ASN A 47 19.98 -2.42 16.64
C ASN A 47 19.86 -2.89 15.18
N ALA A 48 18.65 -3.01 14.64
CA ALA A 48 18.43 -3.35 13.24
C ALA A 48 19.03 -2.29 12.30
N ARG A 49 18.85 -1.01 12.61
CA ARG A 49 19.47 0.10 11.89
C ARG A 49 20.99 0.02 11.89
N LYS A 50 21.60 -0.25 13.04
CA LYS A 50 23.04 -0.40 13.17
C LYS A 50 23.56 -1.54 12.28
N ILE A 51 22.96 -2.73 12.36
CA ILE A 51 23.35 -3.88 11.52
C ILE A 51 23.29 -3.53 10.03
N VAL A 52 22.20 -2.87 9.58
CA VAL A 52 22.04 -2.47 8.17
C VAL A 52 23.06 -1.41 7.76
N HIS A 53 23.34 -0.43 8.63
CA HIS A 53 24.29 0.64 8.34
C HIS A 53 25.73 0.12 8.29
N ASP A 54 26.14 -0.65 9.30
CA ASP A 54 27.45 -1.29 9.39
C ASP A 54 27.69 -2.16 8.15
N TYR A 55 26.72 -3.00 7.77
CA TYR A 55 26.84 -3.84 6.58
C TYR A 55 26.97 -3.03 5.28
N ARG A 56 26.23 -1.91 5.15
CA ARG A 56 26.36 -1.00 3.99
C ARG A 56 27.75 -0.35 3.90
N GLN A 57 28.46 -0.22 5.02
CA GLN A 57 29.83 0.28 5.09
C GLN A 57 30.88 -0.83 4.97
N GLY A 58 30.47 -2.08 4.79
CA GLY A 58 31.37 -3.24 4.72
C GLY A 58 31.79 -3.79 6.08
N ILE A 59 31.16 -3.34 7.17
CA ILE A 59 31.44 -3.80 8.54
C ILE A 59 30.48 -4.93 8.88
N VAL A 60 31.00 -6.14 9.12
CA VAL A 60 30.21 -7.32 9.49
C VAL A 60 30.53 -7.71 10.92
N ALA A 61 29.51 -7.77 11.78
CA ALA A 61 29.68 -8.19 13.16
C ALA A 61 30.03 -9.69 13.24
N PRO A 62 30.94 -10.10 14.14
CA PRO A 62 31.29 -11.51 14.31
C PRO A 62 30.06 -12.37 14.64
N GLY A 63 29.82 -13.40 13.84
CA GLY A 63 28.70 -14.33 14.04
C GLY A 63 27.33 -13.85 13.53
N LEU A 64 27.27 -12.71 12.84
CA LEU A 64 26.08 -12.34 12.08
C LEU A 64 25.81 -13.42 11.02
N THR A 65 24.55 -13.85 10.89
CA THR A 65 24.14 -14.78 9.81
C THR A 65 23.39 -14.03 8.70
N GLU A 66 23.30 -14.64 7.51
CA GLU A 66 22.50 -14.08 6.42
C GLU A 66 21.03 -13.85 6.83
N ASP A 67 20.44 -14.78 7.58
CA ASP A 67 19.07 -14.63 8.07
C ASP A 67 18.93 -13.47 9.05
N ASP A 68 19.92 -13.25 9.92
CA ASP A 68 19.94 -12.11 10.82
C ASP A 68 20.06 -10.78 10.06
N LEU A 69 20.89 -10.74 9.02
CA LEU A 69 21.03 -9.57 8.15
C LEU A 69 19.71 -9.24 7.44
N TRP A 70 19.06 -10.23 6.84
CA TRP A 70 17.76 -10.02 6.20
C TRP A 70 16.69 -9.62 7.22
N ARG A 71 16.67 -10.23 8.40
CA ARG A 71 15.74 -9.85 9.46
C ARG A 71 15.95 -8.41 9.91
N ALA A 72 17.19 -7.99 10.13
CA ALA A 72 17.54 -6.61 10.47
C ALA A 72 17.11 -5.66 9.36
N LYS A 73 17.35 -6.01 8.09
CA LYS A 73 16.89 -5.23 6.94
C LYS A 73 15.38 -5.03 6.93
N TYR A 74 14.59 -6.09 7.11
CA TYR A 74 13.13 -5.97 7.08
C TYR A 74 12.58 -5.19 8.28
N ILE A 75 13.18 -5.33 9.46
CA ILE A 75 12.85 -4.50 10.62
C ILE A 75 13.16 -3.03 10.30
N TYR A 76 14.33 -2.75 9.73
CA TYR A 76 14.74 -1.42 9.31
C TYR A 76 13.76 -0.82 8.29
N ASP A 77 13.49 -1.53 7.19
CA ASP A 77 12.58 -1.08 6.13
C ASP A 77 11.14 -0.85 6.64
N SER A 78 10.72 -1.55 7.69
CA SER A 78 9.39 -1.38 8.29
C SER A 78 9.25 -0.10 9.12
N ALA A 79 10.35 0.49 9.59
CA ALA A 79 10.34 1.55 10.60
C ALA A 79 11.11 2.81 10.20
N PHE A 80 12.00 2.75 9.21
CA PHE A 80 12.83 3.86 8.74
C PHE A 80 12.53 4.21 7.29
N HIS A 81 12.55 5.50 6.98
CA HIS A 81 12.32 5.99 5.64
C HIS A 81 13.45 5.53 4.70
N PRO A 82 13.15 5.02 3.50
CA PRO A 82 14.18 4.51 2.59
C PRO A 82 15.21 5.58 2.19
N ASP A 83 14.75 6.80 1.92
CA ASP A 83 15.61 7.88 1.42
C ASP A 83 16.33 8.67 2.54
N THR A 84 15.62 9.11 3.58
CA THR A 84 16.21 9.93 4.64
C THR A 84 16.88 9.10 5.74
N GLY A 85 16.52 7.82 5.88
CA GLY A 85 16.94 6.97 7.00
C GLY A 85 16.37 7.40 8.35
N GLU A 86 15.41 8.32 8.37
CA GLU A 86 14.75 8.78 9.58
C GLU A 86 13.65 7.81 10.02
N LYS A 87 13.44 7.73 11.34
CA LYS A 87 12.41 6.88 11.92
C LYS A 87 11.02 7.41 11.59
N MET A 88 10.22 6.59 10.92
CA MET A 88 8.83 6.91 10.58
C MET A 88 7.93 6.93 11.83
N VAL A 89 6.97 7.85 11.83
CA VAL A 89 5.89 7.90 12.82
C VAL A 89 5.17 6.55 12.84
N LEU A 90 4.91 6.01 14.03
CA LEU A 90 4.39 4.64 14.21
C LEU A 90 3.18 4.34 13.32
N ILE A 91 2.22 5.25 13.28
CA ILE A 91 0.97 5.11 12.51
C ILE A 91 1.23 5.15 10.99
N GLY A 92 2.28 5.84 10.55
CA GLY A 92 2.65 5.93 9.13
C GLY A 92 3.48 4.75 8.62
N ARG A 93 3.89 3.83 9.49
CA ARG A 93 4.66 2.64 9.10
C ARG A 93 3.81 1.66 8.31
N MET A 94 4.43 0.97 7.34
CA MET A 94 3.77 -0.09 6.58
C MET A 94 3.23 -1.22 7.49
N SER A 95 3.90 -1.52 8.61
CA SER A 95 3.41 -2.49 9.60
C SER A 95 2.10 -2.06 10.28
N ALA A 96 1.86 -0.76 10.44
CA ALA A 96 0.62 -0.19 11.01
C ALA A 96 -0.57 -0.23 10.05
N GLN A 97 -0.32 -0.44 8.75
CA GLN A 97 -1.35 -0.41 7.73
C GLN A 97 -2.46 -1.44 7.99
N VAL A 98 -2.11 -2.68 8.32
CA VAL A 98 -3.11 -3.74 8.55
C VAL A 98 -3.90 -3.51 9.84
N PRO A 99 -3.27 -3.25 11.02
CA PRO A 99 -4.00 -2.98 12.27
C PRO A 99 -4.88 -1.73 12.26
N MET A 100 -4.43 -0.66 11.61
CA MET A 100 -5.24 0.55 11.47
C MET A 100 -6.39 0.33 10.51
N ASN A 101 -6.14 -0.22 9.31
CA ASN A 101 -7.21 -0.45 8.34
C ASN A 101 -8.25 -1.47 8.82
N MET A 102 -7.85 -2.50 9.58
CA MET A 102 -8.83 -3.45 10.13
C MET A 102 -9.78 -2.78 11.13
N THR A 103 -9.25 -1.88 11.96
CA THR A 103 -10.04 -1.16 12.96
C THR A 103 -10.96 -0.16 12.28
N ILE A 104 -10.41 0.68 11.40
CA ILE A 104 -11.16 1.70 10.67
C ILE A 104 -12.26 1.06 9.82
N THR A 105 -11.91 0.04 9.03
CA THR A 105 -12.86 -0.64 8.14
C THR A 105 -13.90 -1.43 8.95
N GLY A 106 -13.48 -2.17 9.97
CA GLY A 106 -14.40 -2.94 10.81
C GLY A 106 -15.43 -2.04 11.49
N CYS A 107 -15.01 -0.92 12.07
CA CYS A 107 -15.91 0.05 12.67
C CYS A 107 -16.77 0.79 11.64
N MET A 108 -16.20 1.21 10.51
CA MET A 108 -16.94 1.83 9.42
C MET A 108 -18.08 0.94 8.91
N MET A 109 -17.82 -0.37 8.78
CA MET A 109 -18.84 -1.34 8.36
C MET A 109 -19.82 -1.71 9.48
N THR A 110 -19.44 -1.59 10.75
CA THR A 110 -20.35 -1.84 11.88
C THR A 110 -21.32 -0.67 12.05
N PHE A 111 -20.82 0.56 11.96
CA PHE A 111 -21.57 1.78 12.24
C PHE A 111 -22.08 2.49 10.96
N TYR A 112 -22.21 1.76 9.85
CA TYR A 112 -22.58 2.32 8.54
C TYR A 112 -24.01 2.92 8.46
N ARG A 113 -24.86 2.63 9.45
CA ARG A 113 -26.29 2.99 9.42
C ARG A 113 -26.58 4.46 9.70
N THR A 114 -25.74 5.13 10.49
CA THR A 114 -25.98 6.52 10.88
C THR A 114 -25.08 7.47 10.10
N THR A 115 -25.66 8.52 9.52
CA THR A 115 -24.94 9.53 8.76
C THR A 115 -23.74 10.12 9.53
N PRO A 116 -23.85 10.50 10.82
CA PRO A 116 -22.70 11.01 11.56
C PRO A 116 -21.56 10.00 11.69
N ALA A 117 -21.87 8.72 11.92
CA ALA A 117 -20.84 7.68 12.02
C ALA A 117 -20.17 7.42 10.68
N VAL A 118 -20.94 7.42 9.58
CA VAL A 118 -20.39 7.30 8.22
C VAL A 118 -19.42 8.43 7.93
N VAL A 119 -19.80 9.67 8.19
CA VAL A 119 -18.93 10.84 7.99
C VAL A 119 -17.66 10.72 8.84
N PHE A 120 -17.82 10.39 10.13
CA PHE A 120 -16.71 10.23 11.08
C PHE A 120 -15.71 9.17 10.63
N TRP A 121 -16.17 7.97 10.26
CA TRP A 121 -15.28 6.88 9.86
C TRP A 121 -14.63 7.11 8.50
N GLN A 122 -15.32 7.77 7.56
CA GLN A 122 -14.70 8.17 6.29
C GLN A 122 -13.61 9.22 6.51
N TRP A 123 -13.86 10.19 7.40
CA TRP A 123 -12.88 11.20 7.78
C TRP A 123 -11.65 10.58 8.44
N ILE A 124 -11.82 9.66 9.40
CA ILE A 124 -10.70 8.90 9.99
C ILE A 124 -9.93 8.14 8.93
N ASN A 125 -10.62 7.44 8.02
CA ASN A 125 -9.99 6.66 6.96
C ASN A 125 -9.11 7.53 6.06
N GLN A 126 -9.61 8.69 5.61
CA GLN A 126 -8.82 9.60 4.78
C GLN A 126 -7.70 10.28 5.56
N SER A 127 -7.90 10.57 6.85
CA SER A 127 -6.85 11.12 7.72
C SER A 127 -5.69 10.13 7.87
N PHE A 128 -6.00 8.84 8.08
CA PHE A 128 -5.00 7.78 8.12
C PHE A 128 -4.24 7.66 6.80
N ASN A 129 -4.95 7.64 5.65
CA ASN A 129 -4.30 7.60 4.35
C ASN A 129 -3.41 8.82 4.09
N ALA A 130 -3.81 10.02 4.54
CA ALA A 130 -2.98 11.22 4.42
C ALA A 130 -1.69 11.12 5.26
N ILE A 131 -1.75 10.57 6.48
CA ILE A 131 -0.57 10.32 7.33
C ILE A 131 0.37 9.32 6.67
N VAL A 132 -0.15 8.20 6.16
CA VAL A 132 0.65 7.20 5.45
C VAL A 132 1.32 7.82 4.22
N ASN A 133 0.58 8.58 3.42
CA ASN A 133 1.11 9.27 2.25
C ASN A 133 2.20 10.31 2.61
N TYR A 134 2.01 11.06 3.69
CA TYR A 134 3.00 12.02 4.17
C TYR A 134 4.28 11.32 4.64
N THR A 135 4.13 10.20 5.35
CA THR A 135 5.23 9.46 5.96
C THR A 135 6.05 8.67 4.93
N ASN A 136 5.42 8.22 3.83
CA ASN A 136 6.06 7.40 2.80
C ASN A 136 6.39 8.18 1.51
N ARG A 137 6.43 9.52 1.56
CA ARG A 137 6.72 10.36 0.39
C ARG A 137 8.18 10.20 -0.04
N SER A 138 8.44 10.07 -1.33
CA SER A 138 9.81 10.00 -1.86
C SER A 138 10.60 11.29 -1.59
N GLY A 139 11.88 11.13 -1.23
CA GLY A 139 12.82 12.23 -1.01
C GLY A 139 13.16 13.00 -2.28
N ASP A 140 13.25 12.31 -3.42
CA ASP A 140 13.63 12.89 -4.72
C ASP A 140 12.45 13.59 -5.45
N ALA A 141 11.21 13.38 -4.99
CA ALA A 141 10.02 13.99 -5.56
C ALA A 141 9.00 14.31 -4.45
N PRO A 142 9.28 15.32 -3.60
CA PRO A 142 8.46 15.60 -2.44
C PRO A 142 7.04 16.03 -2.86
N ILE A 143 6.04 15.35 -2.30
CA ILE A 143 4.64 15.77 -2.38
C ILE A 143 4.48 17.08 -1.60
N THR A 144 3.95 18.11 -2.26
CA THR A 144 3.75 19.39 -1.58
C THR A 144 2.61 19.29 -0.56
N VAL A 145 2.68 20.06 0.52
CA VAL A 145 1.61 20.08 1.54
C VAL A 145 0.25 20.47 0.92
N SER A 146 0.28 21.37 -0.07
CA SER A 146 -0.93 21.74 -0.84
C SER A 146 -1.50 20.58 -1.66
N GLN A 147 -0.64 19.77 -2.29
CA GLN A 147 -1.09 18.56 -3.01
C GLN A 147 -1.70 17.54 -2.05
N LEU A 148 -1.04 17.28 -0.91
CA LEU A 148 -1.56 16.38 0.12
C LEU A 148 -2.90 16.87 0.67
N GLY A 149 -3.01 18.17 0.98
CA GLY A 149 -4.25 18.79 1.46
C GLY A 149 -5.39 18.71 0.45
N THR A 150 -5.08 18.97 -0.83
CA THR A 150 -6.05 18.85 -1.93
C THR A 150 -6.53 17.41 -2.07
N ALA A 151 -5.61 16.44 -2.14
CA ALA A 151 -5.95 15.03 -2.23
C ALA A 151 -6.80 14.56 -1.06
N TYR A 152 -6.45 14.97 0.17
CA TYR A 152 -7.20 14.66 1.38
C TYR A 152 -8.62 15.24 1.39
N VAL A 153 -8.78 16.53 1.09
CA VAL A 153 -10.11 17.18 1.04
C VAL A 153 -10.98 16.57 -0.07
N SER A 154 -10.42 16.39 -1.27
CA SER A 154 -11.14 15.80 -2.40
C SER A 154 -11.53 14.35 -2.14
N ALA A 155 -10.63 13.53 -1.59
CA ALA A 155 -10.92 12.13 -1.28
C ALA A 155 -11.94 12.01 -0.15
N THR A 156 -11.86 12.84 0.89
CA THR A 156 -12.86 12.87 1.99
C THR A 156 -14.22 13.29 1.48
N THR A 157 -14.28 14.35 0.68
CA THR A 157 -15.53 14.83 0.07
C THR A 157 -16.13 13.77 -0.84
N GLY A 158 -15.32 13.14 -1.71
CA GLY A 158 -15.76 12.06 -2.58
C GLY A 158 -16.28 10.84 -1.80
N ALA A 159 -15.53 10.38 -0.80
CA ALA A 159 -15.91 9.26 0.05
C ALA A 159 -17.24 9.51 0.76
N VAL A 160 -17.40 10.69 1.38
CA VAL A 160 -18.62 11.07 2.10
C VAL A 160 -19.78 11.25 1.12
N ALA A 161 -19.59 11.94 0.00
CA ALA A 161 -20.64 12.13 -1.00
C ALA A 161 -21.15 10.79 -1.56
N THR A 162 -20.23 9.87 -1.91
CA THR A 162 -20.60 8.52 -2.36
C THR A 162 -21.31 7.75 -1.25
N ALA A 163 -20.81 7.78 -0.02
CA ALA A 163 -21.43 7.05 1.09
C ALA A 163 -22.85 7.55 1.40
N LEU A 164 -23.05 8.87 1.46
CA LEU A 164 -24.35 9.46 1.74
C LEU A 164 -25.33 9.29 0.58
N GLY A 165 -24.85 9.49 -0.66
CA GLY A 165 -25.66 9.29 -1.87
C GLY A 165 -26.16 7.85 -1.99
N LEU A 166 -25.26 6.87 -1.83
CA LEU A 166 -25.66 5.47 -1.86
C LEU A 166 -26.52 5.08 -0.65
N ASN A 167 -26.23 5.58 0.55
CA ASN A 167 -27.08 5.34 1.72
C ASN A 167 -28.51 5.84 1.50
N ALA A 168 -28.69 7.01 0.90
CA ALA A 168 -30.01 7.54 0.56
C ALA A 168 -30.76 6.63 -0.43
N LEU A 169 -30.08 6.13 -1.46
CA LEU A 169 -30.64 5.18 -2.42
C LEU A 169 -30.97 3.82 -1.79
N THR A 170 -30.16 3.37 -0.83
CA THR A 170 -30.35 2.06 -0.19
C THR A 170 -31.57 1.97 0.71
N LYS A 171 -32.17 3.11 1.09
CA LYS A 171 -33.44 3.13 1.85
C LYS A 171 -34.60 2.47 1.09
N HIS A 172 -34.50 2.37 -0.24
CA HIS A 172 -35.54 1.83 -1.12
C HIS A 172 -35.19 0.46 -1.71
N VAL A 173 -34.07 -0.16 -1.29
CA VAL A 173 -33.63 -1.48 -1.77
C VAL A 173 -33.23 -2.39 -0.61
N SER A 174 -32.88 -3.65 -0.93
CA SER A 174 -32.51 -4.65 0.09
C SER A 174 -31.42 -4.15 1.04
N PRO A 175 -31.55 -4.36 2.37
CA PRO A 175 -30.53 -4.02 3.36
C PRO A 175 -29.13 -4.62 3.08
N LEU A 176 -29.05 -5.65 2.25
CA LEU A 176 -27.80 -6.25 1.80
C LEU A 176 -26.98 -5.29 0.93
N ILE A 177 -27.63 -4.49 0.07
CA ILE A 177 -26.96 -3.51 -0.80
C ILE A 177 -26.33 -2.39 0.05
N GLY A 178 -27.03 -1.97 1.12
CA GLY A 178 -26.52 -0.99 2.09
C GLY A 178 -25.18 -1.40 2.74
N ARG A 179 -24.90 -2.70 2.86
CA ARG A 179 -23.63 -3.21 3.43
C ARG A 179 -22.43 -3.01 2.50
N PHE A 180 -22.65 -2.77 1.20
CA PHE A 180 -21.59 -2.48 0.23
C PHE A 180 -21.29 -0.99 0.06
N VAL A 181 -22.08 -0.11 0.69
CA VAL A 181 -21.86 1.34 0.64
C VAL A 181 -20.46 1.75 1.12
N PRO A 182 -19.93 1.21 2.25
CA PRO A 182 -18.56 1.51 2.67
C PRO A 182 -17.51 1.13 1.61
N PHE A 183 -17.69 0.00 0.93
CA PHE A 183 -16.79 -0.43 -0.14
C PHE A 183 -16.80 0.53 -1.33
N ALA A 184 -17.98 0.90 -1.81
CA ALA A 184 -18.11 1.85 -2.92
C ALA A 184 -17.50 3.21 -2.58
N ALA A 185 -17.70 3.70 -1.35
CA ALA A 185 -17.10 4.94 -0.87
C ALA A 185 -15.57 4.87 -0.80
N VAL A 186 -15.00 3.77 -0.31
CA VAL A 186 -13.54 3.57 -0.30
C VAL A 186 -12.98 3.44 -1.71
N ALA A 187 -13.68 2.75 -2.62
CA ALA A 187 -13.26 2.66 -4.02
C ALA A 187 -13.24 4.04 -4.69
N ALA A 188 -14.31 4.83 -4.52
CA ALA A 188 -14.38 6.21 -5.02
C ALA A 188 -13.25 7.08 -4.45
N ALA A 189 -12.96 6.95 -3.15
CA ALA A 189 -11.87 7.67 -2.51
C ALA A 189 -10.50 7.31 -3.12
N ASN A 190 -10.23 6.03 -3.38
CA ASN A 190 -8.97 5.59 -4.01
C ASN A 190 -8.85 6.11 -5.46
N CYS A 191 -9.95 6.14 -6.22
CA CYS A 191 -9.99 6.72 -7.56
C CYS A 191 -9.71 8.23 -7.58
N ILE A 192 -9.89 8.93 -6.45
CA ILE A 192 -9.63 10.38 -6.33
C ILE A 192 -8.23 10.62 -5.73
N ASN A 193 -7.93 9.98 -4.60
CA ASN A 193 -6.71 10.21 -3.82
C ASN A 193 -5.45 9.90 -4.65
N ILE A 194 -5.39 8.72 -5.26
CA ILE A 194 -4.15 8.25 -5.91
C ILE A 194 -3.77 9.13 -7.11
N PRO A 195 -4.69 9.45 -8.06
CA PRO A 195 -4.36 10.37 -9.15
C PRO A 195 -3.99 11.78 -8.68
N LEU A 196 -4.63 12.30 -7.62
CA LEU A 196 -4.30 13.63 -7.09
C LEU A 196 -2.94 13.68 -6.40
N MET A 197 -2.60 12.63 -5.65
CA MET A 197 -1.28 12.48 -5.03
C MET A 197 -0.18 12.34 -6.08
N ARG A 198 -0.46 11.62 -7.17
CA ARG A 198 0.47 11.37 -8.27
C ARG A 198 0.24 12.29 -9.47
N GLN A 199 -0.39 13.45 -9.26
CA GLN A 199 -0.74 14.37 -10.35
C GLN A 199 0.50 14.92 -11.08
N ARG A 200 1.65 14.99 -10.40
CA ARG A 200 2.91 15.43 -11.00
C ARG A 200 3.36 14.41 -12.06
N GLU A 201 3.27 13.13 -11.75
CA GLU A 201 3.59 12.05 -12.68
C GLU A 201 2.65 12.05 -13.89
N LEU A 202 1.37 12.39 -13.70
CA LEU A 202 0.43 12.54 -14.80
C LEU A 202 0.74 13.75 -15.71
N LYS A 203 1.35 14.81 -15.15
CA LYS A 203 1.69 16.04 -15.89
C LYS A 203 3.06 15.96 -16.58
N PHE A 204 4.06 15.40 -15.90
CA PHE A 204 5.46 15.43 -16.35
C PHE A 204 6.01 14.05 -16.73
N GLY A 205 5.28 12.97 -16.44
CA GLY A 205 5.70 11.60 -16.71
C GLY A 205 6.47 10.96 -15.55
N ILE A 206 6.75 9.68 -15.75
CA ILE A 206 7.68 8.89 -14.93
C ILE A 206 8.84 8.41 -15.80
N PRO A 207 10.01 8.13 -15.20
CA PRO A 207 11.17 7.67 -15.95
C PRO A 207 10.90 6.31 -16.57
N VAL A 208 11.17 6.21 -17.87
CA VAL A 208 11.21 4.94 -18.60
C VAL A 208 12.66 4.58 -18.91
N THR A 209 12.95 3.28 -18.81
CA THR A 209 14.30 2.71 -18.92
C THR A 209 14.32 1.55 -19.91
N ASP A 210 15.50 1.24 -20.45
CA ASP A 210 15.74 -0.02 -21.17
C ASP A 210 15.95 -1.20 -20.19
N GLU A 211 16.30 -2.37 -20.73
CA GLU A 211 16.60 -3.57 -19.92
C GLU A 211 17.82 -3.39 -19.02
N ASN A 212 18.80 -2.62 -19.48
CA ASN A 212 20.05 -2.33 -18.79
C ASN A 212 19.90 -1.24 -17.71
N GLY A 213 18.73 -0.61 -17.61
CA GLY A 213 18.45 0.46 -16.65
C GLY A 213 18.84 1.86 -17.13
N ASN A 214 19.19 2.03 -18.41
CA ASN A 214 19.47 3.33 -18.99
C ASN A 214 18.17 4.12 -19.16
N ARG A 215 18.15 5.37 -18.67
CA ARG A 215 16.97 6.25 -18.74
C ARG A 215 16.80 6.77 -20.16
N LEU A 216 15.66 6.46 -20.77
CA LEU A 216 15.32 6.86 -22.14
C LEU A 216 14.55 8.20 -22.18
N GLY A 217 13.78 8.49 -21.13
CA GLY A 217 13.02 9.72 -20.98
C GLY A 217 11.91 9.60 -19.94
N GLU A 218 10.99 10.56 -19.95
CA GLU A 218 9.79 10.57 -19.11
C GLU A 218 8.54 10.26 -19.93
N SER A 219 7.65 9.41 -19.42
CA SER A 219 6.38 9.09 -20.09
C SER A 219 5.18 9.29 -19.16
N THR A 220 4.24 10.12 -19.61
CA THR A 220 2.93 10.32 -18.98
C THR A 220 2.01 9.12 -19.19
N LYS A 221 2.13 8.42 -20.33
CA LYS A 221 1.36 7.19 -20.59
C LYS A 221 1.80 6.05 -19.68
N ALA A 222 3.10 5.92 -19.41
CA ALA A 222 3.60 4.99 -18.39
C ALA A 222 3.03 5.33 -17.01
N ALA A 223 2.99 6.63 -16.65
CA ALA A 223 2.40 7.10 -15.39
C ALA A 223 0.91 6.75 -15.28
N GLN A 224 0.12 6.98 -16.34
CA GLN A 224 -1.30 6.63 -16.38
C GLN A 224 -1.53 5.13 -16.17
N GLN A 225 -0.75 4.28 -16.84
CA GLN A 225 -0.83 2.83 -16.67
C GLN A 225 -0.46 2.43 -15.24
N ALA A 226 0.64 2.96 -14.69
CA ALA A 226 1.09 2.70 -13.33
C ALA A 226 0.01 3.07 -12.29
N ILE A 227 -0.52 4.30 -12.39
CA ILE A 227 -1.56 4.81 -11.47
C ILE A 227 -2.83 3.97 -11.57
N THR A 228 -3.25 3.58 -12.77
CA THR A 228 -4.43 2.73 -12.97
C THR A 228 -4.23 1.36 -12.31
N GLN A 229 -3.07 0.73 -12.49
CA GLN A 229 -2.74 -0.54 -11.82
C GLN A 229 -2.77 -0.41 -10.29
N VAL A 230 -2.26 0.70 -9.74
CA VAL A 230 -2.28 0.95 -8.29
C VAL A 230 -3.71 1.17 -7.78
N VAL A 231 -4.55 1.94 -8.49
CA VAL A 231 -5.97 2.13 -8.14
C VAL A 231 -6.69 0.79 -8.10
N ILE A 232 -6.53 -0.04 -9.14
CA ILE A 232 -7.14 -1.39 -9.19
C ILE A 232 -6.65 -2.24 -8.02
N SER A 233 -5.34 -2.26 -7.77
CA SER A 233 -4.74 -3.03 -6.68
C SER A 233 -5.31 -2.62 -5.33
N ARG A 234 -5.46 -1.31 -5.05
CA ARG A 234 -6.02 -0.79 -3.79
C ARG A 234 -7.50 -1.13 -3.61
N ILE A 235 -8.30 -1.09 -4.68
CA ILE A 235 -9.71 -1.49 -4.62
C ILE A 235 -9.82 -3.00 -4.34
N LEU A 236 -8.99 -3.81 -5.00
CA LEU A 236 -8.96 -5.26 -4.79
C LEU A 236 -8.49 -5.63 -3.37
N MET A 237 -7.56 -4.89 -2.77
CA MET A 237 -7.16 -5.10 -1.37
C MET A 237 -8.34 -4.97 -0.40
N ALA A 238 -9.20 -3.97 -0.61
CA ALA A 238 -10.34 -3.70 0.26
C ALA A 238 -11.50 -4.70 0.05
N ALA A 239 -11.62 -5.28 -1.15
CA ALA A 239 -12.78 -6.06 -1.53
C ALA A 239 -13.03 -7.29 -0.64
N PRO A 240 -12.05 -8.19 -0.33
CA PRO A 240 -12.30 -9.33 0.55
C PRO A 240 -12.74 -8.91 1.95
N GLY A 241 -12.07 -7.90 2.52
CA GLY A 241 -12.36 -7.38 3.86
C GLY A 241 -13.73 -6.71 3.97
N MET A 242 -14.28 -6.18 2.87
CA MET A 242 -15.60 -5.53 2.88
C MET A 242 -16.73 -6.40 2.33
N ALA A 243 -16.42 -7.44 1.55
CA ALA A 243 -17.43 -8.34 0.98
C ALA A 243 -17.70 -9.56 1.85
N ILE A 244 -16.68 -10.19 2.43
CA ILE A 244 -16.82 -11.46 3.18
C ILE A 244 -17.47 -11.26 4.56
N PRO A 245 -17.01 -10.31 5.41
CA PRO A 245 -17.55 -10.17 6.75
C PRO A 245 -19.07 -9.93 6.81
N PRO A 246 -19.71 -9.15 5.92
CA PRO A 246 -21.16 -8.98 5.89
C PRO A 246 -21.95 -10.28 5.81
N PHE A 247 -21.50 -11.28 5.04
CA PHE A 247 -22.20 -12.57 4.92
C PHE A 247 -22.07 -13.40 6.21
N ILE A 248 -20.88 -13.41 6.80
CA ILE A 248 -20.61 -14.08 8.09
C ILE A 248 -21.42 -13.41 9.20
N MET A 249 -21.36 -12.08 9.29
CA MET A 249 -22.10 -11.30 10.28
C MET A 249 -23.61 -11.48 10.15
N ASN A 250 -24.17 -11.53 8.93
CA ASN A 250 -25.61 -11.84 8.74
C ASN A 250 -26.01 -13.19 9.36
N THR A 251 -25.10 -14.15 9.36
CA THR A 251 -25.34 -15.48 9.94
C THR A 251 -25.16 -15.46 11.45
N LEU A 252 -24.12 -14.78 11.96
CA LEU A 252 -23.84 -14.66 13.39
C LEU A 252 -24.89 -13.82 14.13
N GLU A 253 -25.39 -12.73 13.53
CA GLU A 253 -26.41 -11.84 14.10
C GLU A 253 -27.73 -12.58 14.36
N LYS A 254 -28.01 -13.64 13.60
CA LYS A 254 -29.20 -14.48 13.77
C LYS A 254 -29.07 -15.48 14.94
N ARG A 255 -27.84 -15.78 15.39
CA ARG A 255 -27.56 -16.74 16.47
C ARG A 255 -27.74 -16.10 17.85
N ALA A 256 -28.00 -16.94 18.86
CA ALA A 256 -28.22 -16.52 20.23
C ALA A 256 -27.05 -15.73 20.84
N PHE A 257 -25.82 -16.01 20.42
CA PHE A 257 -24.61 -15.36 20.94
C PHE A 257 -24.61 -13.84 20.70
N LEU A 258 -24.77 -13.38 19.46
CA LEU A 258 -24.79 -11.94 19.17
C LEU A 258 -26.08 -11.26 19.61
N LYS A 259 -27.19 -12.00 19.75
CA LYS A 259 -28.39 -11.48 20.41
C LYS A 259 -28.16 -11.21 21.91
N ARG A 260 -27.36 -12.04 22.57
CA ARG A 260 -27.00 -11.90 23.99
C ARG A 260 -25.89 -10.86 24.22
N PHE A 261 -24.94 -10.74 23.28
CA PHE A 261 -23.80 -9.84 23.38
C PHE A 261 -23.66 -8.97 22.11
N PRO A 262 -24.56 -8.00 21.88
CA PRO A 262 -24.55 -7.18 20.66
C PRO A 262 -23.30 -6.30 20.52
N TRP A 263 -22.64 -5.97 21.63
CA TRP A 263 -21.39 -5.21 21.63
C TRP A 263 -20.20 -5.98 20.99
N MET A 264 -20.30 -7.32 20.90
CA MET A 264 -19.28 -8.16 20.25
C MET A 264 -19.28 -8.05 18.73
N SER A 265 -20.31 -7.44 18.12
CA SER A 265 -20.37 -7.26 16.68
C SER A 265 -19.18 -6.47 16.13
N ALA A 266 -18.78 -5.39 16.79
CA ALA A 266 -17.63 -4.58 16.36
C ALA A 266 -16.29 -5.36 16.46
N PRO A 267 -15.92 -5.97 17.61
CA PRO A 267 -14.71 -6.79 17.70
C PRO A 267 -14.66 -7.95 16.69
N ILE A 268 -15.76 -8.66 16.50
CA ILE A 268 -15.82 -9.77 15.52
C ILE A 268 -15.63 -9.22 14.11
N GLN A 269 -16.28 -8.11 13.78
CA GLN A 269 -16.17 -7.49 12.46
C GLN A 269 -14.76 -6.98 12.19
N VAL A 270 -14.12 -6.30 13.15
CA VAL A 270 -12.71 -5.89 13.07
C VAL A 270 -11.79 -7.11 12.90
N GLY A 271 -12.02 -8.19 13.64
CA GLY A 271 -11.23 -9.42 13.52
C GLY A 271 -11.37 -10.10 12.15
N LEU A 272 -12.59 -10.20 11.62
CA LEU A 272 -12.86 -10.78 10.29
C LEU A 272 -12.23 -9.93 9.18
N VAL A 273 -12.37 -8.61 9.26
CA VAL A 273 -11.71 -7.68 8.33
C VAL A 273 -10.20 -7.82 8.42
N GLY A 274 -9.65 -7.84 9.65
CA GLY A 274 -8.22 -7.99 9.89
C GLY A 274 -7.65 -9.26 9.29
N PHE A 275 -8.32 -10.40 9.51
CA PHE A 275 -7.96 -11.66 8.88
C PHE A 275 -7.92 -11.54 7.35
N CYS A 276 -8.94 -10.96 6.73
CA CYS A 276 -8.95 -10.76 5.28
C CYS A 276 -7.80 -9.85 4.81
N LEU A 277 -7.55 -8.74 5.50
CA LEU A 277 -6.54 -7.74 5.11
C LEU A 277 -5.10 -8.24 5.27
N VAL A 278 -4.82 -9.10 6.25
CA VAL A 278 -3.51 -9.75 6.44
C VAL A 278 -3.07 -10.50 5.19
N PHE A 279 -4.00 -11.15 4.47
CA PHE A 279 -3.69 -11.85 3.23
C PHE A 279 -3.89 -10.97 1.99
N ALA A 280 -5.00 -10.24 1.91
CA ALA A 280 -5.36 -9.46 0.73
C ALA A 280 -4.34 -8.36 0.43
N THR A 281 -3.83 -7.67 1.46
CA THR A 281 -2.86 -6.57 1.29
C THR A 281 -1.59 -7.03 0.57
N PRO A 282 -0.81 -8.01 1.09
CA PRO A 282 0.41 -8.44 0.44
C PRO A 282 0.17 -9.13 -0.92
N LEU A 283 -0.91 -9.91 -1.05
CA LEU A 283 -1.23 -10.60 -2.32
C LEU A 283 -1.61 -9.61 -3.43
N CYS A 284 -2.39 -8.58 -3.13
CA CYS A 284 -2.74 -7.56 -4.11
C CYS A 284 -1.58 -6.62 -4.42
N CYS A 285 -0.69 -6.33 -3.46
CA CYS A 285 0.57 -5.62 -3.74
C CYS A 285 1.44 -6.42 -4.72
N ALA A 286 1.46 -7.75 -4.57
CA ALA A 286 2.19 -8.67 -5.45
C ALA A 286 1.53 -8.89 -6.83
N LEU A 287 0.27 -8.46 -7.04
CA LEU A 287 -0.47 -8.68 -8.27
C LEU A 287 0.23 -8.08 -9.50
N PHE A 288 0.71 -6.84 -9.37
CA PHE A 288 1.43 -6.15 -10.42
C PHE A 288 2.90 -5.97 -10.03
N PRO A 289 3.86 -6.29 -10.93
CA PRO A 289 5.28 -6.14 -10.64
C PRO A 289 5.63 -4.66 -10.37
N GLN A 290 6.61 -4.44 -9.49
CA GLN A 290 7.09 -3.10 -9.17
C GLN A 290 7.77 -2.44 -10.38
N LYS A 291 8.58 -3.21 -11.12
CA LYS A 291 9.11 -2.84 -12.44
C LYS A 291 8.19 -3.43 -13.49
N SER A 292 7.33 -2.60 -14.08
CA SER A 292 6.43 -2.99 -15.17
C SER A 292 7.06 -2.65 -16.52
N SER A 293 6.57 -3.28 -17.59
CA SER A 293 7.00 -2.98 -18.96
C SER A 293 5.84 -2.61 -19.87
N MET A 294 6.12 -1.85 -20.91
CA MET A 294 5.19 -1.51 -21.98
C MET A 294 5.90 -1.45 -23.33
N SER A 295 5.14 -1.61 -24.42
CA SER A 295 5.68 -1.47 -25.77
C SER A 295 5.99 0.00 -26.06
N VAL A 296 7.10 0.25 -26.79
CA VAL A 296 7.48 1.58 -27.27
C VAL A 296 6.35 2.23 -28.07
N THR A 297 5.60 1.47 -28.85
CA THR A 297 4.43 1.95 -29.64
C THR A 297 3.34 2.61 -28.78
N ARG A 298 3.28 2.27 -27.49
CA ARG A 298 2.31 2.85 -26.55
C ARG A 298 2.80 4.14 -25.90
N LEU A 299 4.04 4.58 -26.13
CA LEU A 299 4.58 5.83 -25.59
C LEU A 299 4.08 7.06 -26.35
N GLU A 300 4.49 8.24 -25.93
CA GLU A 300 4.30 9.51 -26.63
C GLU A 300 5.08 9.53 -27.96
N PRO A 301 4.54 10.07 -29.06
CA PRO A 301 5.23 10.07 -30.36
C PRO A 301 6.63 10.69 -30.33
N GLU A 302 6.83 11.76 -29.55
CA GLU A 302 8.13 12.41 -29.39
C GLU A 302 9.17 11.46 -28.74
N LEU A 303 8.74 10.71 -27.73
CA LEU A 303 9.61 9.75 -27.04
C LEU A 303 9.87 8.52 -27.92
N GLN A 304 8.89 8.11 -28.72
CA GLN A 304 9.07 7.04 -29.71
C GLN A 304 10.13 7.43 -30.74
N ALA A 305 10.04 8.63 -31.32
CA ALA A 305 11.01 9.12 -32.29
C ALA A 305 12.43 9.15 -31.69
N LYS A 306 12.57 9.68 -30.47
CA LYS A 306 13.85 9.72 -29.75
C LYS A 306 14.42 8.32 -29.48
N ILE A 307 13.58 7.35 -29.14
CA ILE A 307 14.02 5.96 -28.93
C ILE A 307 14.43 5.34 -30.27
N GLN A 308 13.67 5.56 -31.33
CA GLN A 308 13.97 5.02 -32.66
C GLN A 308 15.28 5.57 -33.25
N GLU A 309 15.62 6.83 -32.99
CA GLU A 309 16.90 7.42 -33.40
C GLU A 309 18.11 6.79 -32.69
N ASN A 310 17.96 6.42 -31.41
CA ASN A 310 19.07 5.91 -30.61
C ASN A 310 19.13 4.38 -30.55
N SER A 311 18.01 3.69 -30.75
CA SER A 311 17.86 2.24 -30.57
C SER A 311 16.64 1.74 -31.33
N SER A 312 16.77 1.60 -32.65
CA SER A 312 15.69 1.21 -33.57
C SER A 312 15.10 -0.17 -33.29
N GLU A 313 15.82 -1.07 -32.62
CA GLU A 313 15.38 -2.42 -32.27
C GLU A 313 14.64 -2.52 -30.92
N LEU A 314 14.56 -1.43 -30.14
CA LEU A 314 13.96 -1.49 -28.82
C LEU A 314 12.43 -1.59 -28.90
N GLU A 315 11.88 -2.77 -28.57
CA GLU A 315 10.42 -2.98 -28.62
C GLU A 315 9.71 -2.62 -27.30
N ARG A 316 10.41 -2.72 -26.17
CA ARG A 316 9.84 -2.59 -24.83
C ARG A 316 10.67 -1.66 -23.95
N VAL A 317 9.97 -0.92 -23.09
CA VAL A 317 10.56 -0.10 -22.03
C VAL A 317 10.03 -0.52 -20.67
N TYR A 318 10.77 -0.16 -19.63
CA TYR A 318 10.49 -0.52 -18.24
C TYR A 318 10.32 0.73 -17.38
N PHE A 319 9.38 0.69 -16.45
CA PHE A 319 9.10 1.79 -15.53
C PHE A 319 8.71 1.27 -14.15
N ASN A 320 8.89 2.11 -13.12
CA ASN A 320 8.49 1.79 -11.76
C ASN A 320 7.02 2.15 -11.54
N LYS A 321 6.21 1.16 -11.16
CA LYS A 321 4.78 1.33 -10.88
C LYS A 321 4.53 2.20 -9.64
N GLY A 322 5.42 2.14 -8.65
CA GLY A 322 5.15 2.65 -7.30
C GLY A 322 4.26 1.72 -6.47
N LEU A 323 4.04 2.07 -5.19
CA LEU A 323 3.19 1.36 -4.23
C LEU A 323 1.88 2.10 -3.94
#